data_AF-A0A0B5AP53-F1
#
_entry.id   AF-A0A0B5AP53-F1
#
_cell.length_a   1.000
_cell.length_b   1.000
_cell.length_c   1.000
_cell.angle_alpha   90.00
_cell.angle_beta   90.00
_cell.angle_gamma   90.00
#
_symmetry.space_group_name_H-M   'P 1'
#
loop_
_entity.id
_entity.type
_entity.pdbx_description
1 polymer ?
#
loop_
_entity_poly.entity_id
_entity_poly.type
_entity_poly.pdbx_seq_one_letter_code
_entity_poly.pdbx_strand_id
1 'polypeptide(L)'
;MNAKFNTNYPVKVKLTDYGIQVLRERHQALNQNIIDRGGKGLGEFELRLDDEGYYRTQMWMLIEKFGYPANMLLNPFDANIILEGVELLDGSKPV
;
A
#
# COMPACT_ATOMS: atom_id res chain seq x y z
N MET A 1 -20.15 -0.75 -16.43
CA MET A 1 -20.18 -1.40 -15.11
C MET A 1 -19.80 -0.34 -14.09
N ASN A 2 -20.66 -0.06 -13.12
CA ASN A 2 -20.37 0.89 -12.05
C ASN A 2 -20.18 0.08 -10.76
N ALA A 3 -19.11 0.36 -10.01
CA ALA A 3 -18.82 -0.31 -8.75
C ALA A 3 -18.68 0.73 -7.64
N LYS A 4 -19.14 0.39 -6.43
CA LYS A 4 -18.89 1.19 -5.23
C LYS A 4 -17.94 0.42 -4.33
N PHE A 5 -16.90 1.09 -3.88
CA PHE A 5 -15.95 0.53 -2.92
C PHE A 5 -15.65 1.56 -1.84
N ASN A 6 -15.49 1.11 -0.59
CA ASN A 6 -15.04 1.96 0.50
C ASN A 6 -13.51 1.99 0.49
N THR A 7 -12.92 3.18 0.43
CA THR A 7 -11.45 3.34 0.40
C THR A 7 -10.77 2.89 1.70
N ASN A 8 -11.53 2.74 2.78
CA ASN A 8 -11.07 2.17 4.04
C ASN A 8 -11.01 0.64 4.01
N TYR A 9 -11.59 -0.01 2.99
CA TYR A 9 -11.47 -1.45 2.88
C TYR A 9 -10.05 -1.86 2.46
N PRO A 10 -9.62 -3.05 2.90
CA PRO A 10 -8.33 -3.58 2.53
C PRO A 10 -8.24 -3.89 1.04
N VAL A 11 -7.04 -3.76 0.52
CA VAL A 11 -6.63 -4.11 -0.82
C VAL A 11 -5.31 -4.85 -0.76
N LYS A 12 -5.05 -5.68 -1.76
CA LYS A 12 -3.79 -6.42 -1.89
C LYS A 12 -3.13 -6.06 -3.21
N VAL A 13 -1.82 -5.86 -3.17
CA VAL A 13 -0.97 -5.62 -4.35
C VAL A 13 0.34 -6.39 -4.24
N LYS A 14 0.95 -6.74 -5.36
CA LYS A 14 2.35 -7.20 -5.38
C LYS A 14 3.27 -6.00 -5.54
N LEU A 15 4.15 -5.80 -4.56
CA LEU A 15 5.13 -4.72 -4.62
C LEU A 15 6.23 -5.09 -5.62
N THR A 16 6.74 -4.08 -6.33
CA THR A 16 8.01 -4.17 -7.04
C THR A 16 9.16 -3.86 -6.09
N ASP A 17 10.39 -4.13 -6.50
CA ASP A 17 11.58 -3.72 -5.73
C ASP A 17 11.57 -2.22 -5.42
N TYR A 18 11.11 -1.41 -6.38
CA TYR A 18 10.92 0.02 -6.19
C TYR A 18 9.87 0.33 -5.12
N GLY A 19 8.73 -0.37 -5.10
CA GLY A 19 7.72 -0.20 -4.04
C GLY A 19 8.24 -0.53 -2.66
N ILE A 20 9.05 -1.60 -2.54
CA ILE A 20 9.71 -1.97 -1.29
C ILE A 20 10.69 -0.87 -0.86
N GLN A 21 11.47 -0.33 -1.79
CA GLN A 21 12.39 0.78 -1.54
C GLN A 21 11.63 2.02 -1.02
N VAL A 22 10.53 2.41 -1.65
CA VAL A 22 9.69 3.54 -1.20
C VAL A 22 9.22 3.35 0.24
N LEU A 23 8.75 2.15 0.61
CA LEU A 23 8.33 1.87 1.99
C LEU A 23 9.50 1.97 2.97
N ARG A 24 10.68 1.47 2.58
CA ARG A 24 11.89 1.53 3.39
C ARG A 24 12.35 2.97 3.63
N GLU A 25 12.40 3.79 2.59
CA GLU A 25 12.78 5.21 2.67
C GLU A 25 11.83 5.99 3.57
N ARG A 26 10.52 5.77 3.44
CA ARG A 26 9.51 6.39 4.30
C ARG A 26 9.68 5.97 5.76
N HIS A 27 9.95 4.68 6.02
CA HIS A 27 10.24 4.19 7.36
C HIS A 27 11.48 4.86 7.95
N GLN A 28 12.57 4.93 7.18
CA GLN A 28 13.82 5.57 7.60
C GLN A 28 13.64 7.05 7.91
N ALA A 29 12.93 7.79 7.04
CA ALA A 29 12.63 9.19 7.25
C ALA A 29 11.80 9.41 8.53
N LEU A 30 10.77 8.60 8.76
CA LEU A 30 9.97 8.68 9.98
C LEU A 30 10.78 8.32 11.23
N ASN A 31 11.58 7.25 11.16
CA ASN A 31 12.45 6.82 12.24
C ASN A 31 13.45 7.92 12.64
N GLN A 32 14.11 8.54 11.64
CA GLN A 32 15.04 9.64 11.87
C GLN A 32 14.33 10.82 12.54
N ASN A 33 13.16 11.22 12.03
CA ASN A 33 12.36 12.30 12.62
C ASN A 33 11.96 12.03 14.09
N ILE A 34 11.74 10.77 14.47
CA ILE A 34 11.43 10.39 15.85
C ILE A 34 12.68 10.51 16.73
N ILE A 35 13.82 10.02 16.25
CA ILE A 35 15.11 10.07 16.96
C ILE A 35 15.54 11.53 17.18
N ASP A 36 15.44 12.37 16.16
CA ASP A 36 15.80 13.79 16.22
C ASP A 36 14.95 14.56 17.25
N ARG A 37 13.75 14.06 17.56
CA ARG A 37 12.85 14.62 18.59
C ARG A 37 13.05 13.98 19.98
N GLY A 38 14.12 13.19 20.17
CA GLY A 38 14.45 12.51 21.43
C GLY A 38 13.66 11.22 21.69
N GLY A 39 12.96 10.69 20.68
CA GLY A 39 12.28 9.40 20.77
C GLY A 39 13.24 8.21 20.62
N LYS A 40 12.76 7.02 20.96
CA LYS A 40 13.55 5.77 20.88
C LYS A 40 13.76 5.23 19.46
N GLY A 41 13.07 5.77 18.46
CA GLY A 41 13.01 5.23 17.10
C GLY A 41 12.01 4.07 16.95
N LEU A 42 11.85 3.61 15.71
CA LEU A 42 10.93 2.54 15.28
C LEU A 42 11.62 1.17 15.14
N GLY A 43 12.95 1.12 15.12
CA GLY A 43 13.72 -0.11 14.89
C GLY A 43 14.05 -0.34 13.41
N GLU A 44 14.16 -1.61 13.01
CA GLU A 44 14.45 -1.99 11.62
C GLU A 44 13.17 -2.03 10.76
N PHE A 45 13.32 -1.80 9.46
CA PHE A 45 12.21 -1.91 8.53
C PHE A 45 11.82 -3.37 8.32
N GLU A 46 10.59 -3.71 8.71
CA GLU A 46 9.98 -5.02 8.44
C GLU A 46 8.89 -4.91 7.37
N LEU A 47 9.07 -5.62 6.25
CA LEU A 47 8.02 -5.77 5.24
C LEU A 47 7.15 -6.99 5.59
N ARG A 48 5.85 -6.78 5.78
CA ARG A 48 4.89 -7.84 6.04
C ARG A 48 4.08 -8.13 4.77
N LEU A 49 4.27 -9.32 4.24
CA LEU A 49 3.52 -9.88 3.10
C LEU A 49 2.67 -11.05 3.60
N ASP A 50 1.60 -11.38 2.89
CA ASP A 50 0.89 -12.63 3.12
C ASP A 50 1.61 -13.83 2.47
N ASP A 51 1.06 -15.03 2.67
CA ASP A 51 1.64 -16.30 2.20
C ASP A 51 1.79 -16.36 0.65
N GLU A 52 1.06 -15.51 -0.07
CA GLU A 52 1.08 -15.40 -1.54
C GLU A 52 1.99 -14.25 -2.03
N GLY A 53 2.66 -13.54 -1.11
CA GLY A 53 3.56 -12.44 -1.41
C GLY A 53 2.86 -11.10 -1.65
N TYR A 54 1.59 -10.95 -1.27
CA TYR A 54 0.87 -9.67 -1.39
C TYR A 54 1.12 -8.77 -0.18
N TYR A 55 1.32 -7.49 -0.48
CA TYR A 55 1.25 -6.43 0.51
C TYR A 55 -0.21 -6.01 0.68
N ARG A 56 -0.71 -6.17 1.91
CA ARG A 56 -2.09 -5.86 2.27
C ARG A 56 -2.18 -4.53 3.02
N THR A 57 -2.99 -3.61 2.53
CA THR A 57 -3.19 -2.28 3.14
C THR A 57 -4.59 -1.73 2.84
N GLN A 58 -4.95 -0.53 3.29
CA GLN A 58 -6.21 0.11 2.90
C GLN A 58 -6.00 0.91 1.60
N MET A 59 -7.01 1.01 0.74
CA MET A 59 -6.86 1.71 -0.55
C MET A 59 -6.35 3.16 -0.38
N TRP A 60 -6.88 3.90 0.59
CA TRP A 60 -6.39 5.27 0.82
C TRP A 60 -4.91 5.31 1.25
N MET A 61 -4.44 4.32 2.02
CA MET A 61 -3.02 4.20 2.38
C MET A 61 -2.15 3.85 1.18
N LEU A 62 -2.67 3.04 0.25
CA LEU A 62 -1.97 2.74 -1.00
C LEU A 62 -1.75 4.01 -1.81
N ILE A 63 -2.79 4.83 -1.96
CA ILE A 63 -2.72 6.13 -2.66
C ILE A 63 -1.78 7.10 -1.94
N GLU A 64 -1.86 7.18 -0.61
CA GLU A 64 -1.01 8.07 0.21
C GLU A 64 0.48 7.73 0.08
N LYS A 65 0.82 6.43 0.12
CA LYS A 65 2.22 5.97 0.06
C LYS A 65 2.80 6.02 -1.34
N PHE A 66 2.00 5.70 -2.35
CA PHE A 66 2.49 5.41 -3.70
C PHE A 66 1.96 6.34 -4.79
N GLY A 67 1.00 7.22 -4.50
CA GLY A 67 0.41 8.12 -5.50
C GLY A 67 1.43 9.07 -6.13
N TYR A 68 2.40 9.57 -5.34
CA TYR A 68 3.49 10.39 -5.87
C TYR A 68 4.58 9.54 -6.58
N PRO A 69 5.11 8.46 -5.99
CA PRO A 69 6.02 7.54 -6.68
C PRO A 69 5.50 7.00 -8.01
N ALA A 70 4.23 6.64 -8.11
CA ALA A 70 3.62 6.12 -9.34
C ALA A 70 3.59 7.15 -10.48
N ASN A 71 3.58 8.45 -10.16
CA ASN A 71 3.67 9.51 -11.16
C ASN A 71 5.07 9.66 -11.79
N MET A 72 6.10 9.03 -11.22
CA MET A 72 7.49 9.12 -11.70
C MET A 72 7.84 8.09 -12.78
N LEU A 73 6.85 7.51 -13.48
CA LEU A 73 7.01 6.43 -14.48
C LEU A 73 7.63 5.13 -13.92
N LEU A 74 7.81 5.03 -12.60
CA LEU A 74 8.18 3.81 -11.90
C LEU A 74 6.94 3.25 -11.21
N ASN A 75 6.61 2.00 -11.51
CA ASN A 75 5.48 1.33 -10.89
C ASN A 75 5.90 0.72 -9.55
N PRO A 76 5.41 1.22 -8.40
CA PRO A 76 5.76 0.67 -7.09
C PRO A 76 5.05 -0.67 -6.80
N PHE A 77 4.04 -1.01 -7.58
CA PHE A 77 3.33 -2.27 -7.50
C PHE A 77 2.81 -2.69 -8.86
N ASP A 78 2.54 -3.97 -9.02
CA ASP A 78 1.79 -4.49 -10.17
C ASP A 78 0.39 -3.88 -10.20
N ALA A 79 -0.04 -3.38 -11.36
CA ALA A 79 -1.33 -2.71 -11.57
C ALA A 79 -2.54 -3.59 -11.25
N ASN A 80 -2.33 -4.90 -11.02
CA ASN A 80 -3.32 -5.82 -10.48
C ASN A 80 -3.59 -5.54 -8.98
N ILE A 81 -4.58 -4.68 -8.72
CA ILE A 81 -5.09 -4.39 -7.37
C ILE A 81 -6.27 -5.30 -7.07
N ILE A 82 -6.17 -6.12 -6.02
CA ILE A 82 -7.28 -6.93 -5.52
C ILE A 82 -8.03 -6.12 -4.47
N LEU A 83 -9.30 -5.85 -4.73
CA LEU A 83 -10.19 -5.12 -3.82
C LEU A 83 -10.94 -6.12 -2.94
N GLU A 84 -10.79 -6.01 -1.61
CA GLU A 84 -11.60 -6.80 -0.69
C GLU A 84 -12.88 -6.04 -0.35
N GLY A 85 -14.05 -6.69 -0.49
CA GLY A 85 -15.34 -6.09 -0.08
C GLY A 85 -15.96 -5.10 -1.07
N VAL A 86 -15.85 -5.36 -2.37
CA VAL A 86 -16.52 -4.56 -3.43
C VAL A 86 -17.98 -4.96 -3.57
N GLU A 87 -18.85 -3.96 -3.70
CA GLU A 87 -20.25 -4.14 -4.09
C GLU A 87 -20.44 -3.69 -5.54
N LEU A 88 -20.86 -4.61 -6.40
CA LEU A 88 -21.23 -4.27 -7.78
C LEU A 88 -22.64 -3.64 -7.78
N LEU A 89 -22.76 -2.48 -8.42
CA LEU A 89 -24.01 -1.70 -8.38
C LEU A 89 -25.12 -2.28 -9.28
N ASP A 90 -24.78 -3.28 -10.10
CA ASP A 90 -25.72 -4.05 -10.91
C ASP A 90 -26.18 -5.36 -10.22
N GLY A 91 -25.77 -5.61 -8.97
CA GLY A 91 -26.17 -6.77 -8.19
C GLY A 91 -25.48 -8.08 -8.59
N SER A 92 -24.55 -8.06 -9.55
CA SER A 92 -23.70 -9.20 -9.83
C SER A 92 -22.70 -9.43 -8.69
N LYS A 93 -22.26 -10.68 -8.47
CA LYS A 93 -21.18 -10.96 -7.52
C LYS A 93 -19.84 -10.84 -8.24
N PRO A 94 -18.79 -10.28 -7.61
CA PRO A 94 -17.45 -10.38 -8.16
C PRO A 94 -17.08 -11.87 -8.24
N VAL A 95 -16.68 -12.32 -9.44
CA VAL A 95 -16.21 -13.69 -9.72
C VAL A 95 -14.80 -13.86 -9.18
#